data_AF-A0A822FAM4-F1
#
_entry.id   AF-A0A822FAM4-F1
#
_cell.length_a   1.000
_cell.length_b   1.000
_cell.length_c   1.000
_cell.angle_alpha   90.00
_cell.angle_beta   90.00
_cell.angle_gamma   90.00
#
_symmetry.space_group_name_H-M   'P 1'
#
loop_
_entity.id
_entity.type
_entity.pdbx_description
1 polymer ?
#
loop_
_entity_poly.entity_id
_entity_poly.type
_entity_poly.pdbx_seq_one_letter_code
_entity_poly.pdbx_strand_id
1 'polypeptide(L)'
;IVPESVSLVATLSLRHIAKKMMRDNSLVRHLDTCETIGNVTTICSNKTGILTTNYMTVVQVYVGEKHWTNIENPAKAKEIMIPVNTKEIIFEGVSVNSSYFSHQLVR
;
A
#
# COMPACT_ATOMS: atom_id res chain seq x y z
N ILE A 1 50.19 2.02 0.57
CA ILE A 1 49.83 1.23 1.78
C ILE A 1 48.39 1.60 2.12
N VAL A 2 47.45 0.68 1.96
CA VAL A 2 46.08 0.89 2.47
C VAL A 2 46.13 0.58 3.97
N PRO A 3 45.71 1.49 4.86
CA PRO A 3 45.73 1.19 6.28
C PRO A 3 44.69 0.10 6.58
N GLU A 4 45.12 -1.03 7.14
CA GLU A 4 44.25 -2.16 7.50
C GLU A 4 43.07 -1.77 8.42
N SER A 5 43.24 -0.69 9.19
CA SER A 5 42.20 -0.16 10.08
C SER A 5 41.01 0.46 9.34
N VAL A 6 41.19 0.92 8.09
CA VAL A 6 40.14 1.65 7.35
C VAL A 6 39.00 0.73 6.93
N SER A 7 39.31 -0.46 6.41
CA SER A 7 38.30 -1.45 6.00
C SER A 7 37.52 -2.02 7.18
N LEU A 8 38.17 -2.14 8.34
CA LEU A 8 37.55 -2.58 9.59
C LEU A 8 36.55 -1.56 10.12
N VAL A 9 36.94 -0.27 10.19
CA VAL A 9 36.06 0.81 10.66
C VAL A 9 34.84 0.98 9.76
N ALA A 10 35.02 0.90 8.44
CA ALA A 10 33.91 0.96 7.48
C ALA A 10 32.91 -0.18 7.70
N THR A 11 33.40 -1.42 7.86
CA THR A 11 32.56 -2.60 8.08
C THR A 11 31.79 -2.52 9.40
N LEU A 12 32.43 -2.08 10.48
CA LEU A 12 31.78 -1.88 11.78
C LEU A 12 30.67 -0.82 11.71
N SER A 13 30.93 0.27 10.98
CA SER A 13 29.96 1.35 10.75
C SER A 13 28.74 0.86 9.98
N LEU A 14 28.94 0.16 8.85
CA LEU A 14 27.85 -0.40 8.06
C LEU A 14 27.02 -1.43 8.85
N ARG A 15 27.69 -2.29 9.64
CA ARG A 15 27.00 -3.25 10.51
C ARG A 15 26.15 -2.54 11.57
N HIS A 16 26.66 -1.45 12.15
CA HIS A 16 25.91 -0.66 13.11
C HIS A 16 24.65 -0.04 12.49
N ILE A 17 24.78 0.53 11.29
CA ILE A 17 23.67 1.11 10.52
C ILE A 17 22.63 0.04 10.18
N ALA A 18 23.05 -1.11 9.66
CA ALA A 18 22.15 -2.22 9.34
C ALA A 18 21.37 -2.68 10.59
N LYS A 19 22.03 -2.79 11.75
CA LYS A 19 21.36 -3.12 13.02
C LYS A 19 20.32 -2.06 13.42
N LYS A 20 20.57 -0.78 13.12
CA LYS A 20 19.59 0.30 13.37
C LYS A 20 18.41 0.19 12.41
N MET A 21 18.66 0.04 11.11
CA MET A 21 17.61 -0.12 10.09
C MET A 21 16.68 -1.30 10.38
N MET A 22 17.21 -2.41 10.89
CA MET A 22 16.39 -3.55 11.31
C MET A 22 15.44 -3.23 12.46
N ARG A 23 15.82 -2.35 13.40
CA ARG A 23 14.92 -1.87 14.47
C ARG A 23 13.82 -0.97 13.92
N ASP A 24 14.10 -0.30 12.80
CA ASP A 24 13.15 0.56 12.09
C ASP A 24 12.34 -0.23 11.03
N ASN A 25 12.19 -1.55 11.19
CA ASN A 25 11.48 -2.47 10.29
C ASN A 25 12.03 -2.55 8.84
N SER A 26 13.26 -2.11 8.60
CA SER A 26 13.94 -2.23 7.32
C SER A 26 15.00 -3.34 7.38
N LEU A 27 14.66 -4.50 6.81
CA LEU A 27 15.59 -5.63 6.74
C LEU A 27 16.68 -5.39 5.68
N VAL A 28 17.93 -5.21 6.13
CA VAL A 28 19.10 -5.10 5.26
C VAL A 28 19.69 -6.49 5.01
N ARG A 29 19.72 -6.92 3.73
CA ARG A 29 20.29 -8.23 3.33
C ARG A 29 21.77 -8.16 2.93
N HIS A 30 22.21 -7.01 2.41
CA HIS A 30 23.59 -6.78 2.00
C HIS A 30 24.10 -5.45 2.59
N LEU A 31 25.29 -5.44 3.21
CA LEU A 31 25.79 -4.29 3.96
C LEU A 31 26.19 -3.10 3.07
N ASP A 32 26.63 -3.38 1.83
CA ASP A 32 26.88 -2.41 0.76
C ASP A 32 25.63 -1.59 0.36
N THR A 33 24.45 -2.15 0.59
CA THR A 33 23.18 -1.45 0.34
C THR A 33 23.03 -0.25 1.28
N CYS A 34 23.57 -0.30 2.50
CA CYS A 34 23.53 0.83 3.43
C CYS A 34 24.33 2.02 2.92
N GLU A 35 25.47 1.79 2.27
CA GLU A 35 26.25 2.85 1.62
C GLU A 35 25.51 3.41 0.40
N THR A 36 24.96 2.51 -0.43
CA THR A 36 24.23 2.88 -1.65
C THR A 36 23.02 3.77 -1.33
N ILE A 37 22.22 3.42 -0.32
CA ILE A 37 21.03 4.20 0.10
C ILE A 37 21.41 5.63 0.51
N GLY A 38 22.59 5.84 1.11
CA GLY A 38 23.07 7.16 1.50
C GLY A 38 23.36 8.09 0.31
N ASN A 39 23.59 7.52 -0.88
CA ASN A 39 23.93 8.24 -2.11
C ASN A 39 22.78 8.29 -3.13
N VAL A 40 21.58 7.79 -2.78
CA VAL A 40 20.43 7.78 -3.70
C VAL A 40 19.92 9.21 -3.94
N THR A 41 19.81 9.60 -5.21
CA THR A 41 19.24 10.89 -5.64
C THR A 41 17.84 10.75 -6.27
N THR A 42 17.39 9.53 -6.57
CA THR A 42 16.08 9.27 -7.17
C THR A 42 15.52 7.95 -6.66
N ILE A 43 14.24 7.96 -6.25
CA ILE A 43 13.52 6.78 -5.79
C ILE A 43 12.42 6.45 -6.80
N CYS A 44 12.57 5.32 -7.49
CA CYS A 44 11.49 4.76 -8.30
C CYS A 44 10.58 3.93 -7.39
N SER A 45 9.35 4.39 -7.18
CA SER A 45 8.38 3.72 -6.32
C SER A 45 7.17 3.24 -7.11
N ASN A 46 6.66 2.06 -6.76
CA ASN A 46 5.39 1.56 -7.29
C ASN A 46 4.21 2.25 -6.59
N LYS A 47 3.07 2.37 -7.27
CA LYS A 47 1.88 2.98 -6.68
C LYS A 47 1.18 2.02 -5.71
N THR A 48 0.66 0.91 -6.25
CA THR A 48 -0.23 0.01 -5.52
C THR A 48 0.55 -0.81 -4.49
N GLY A 49 0.13 -0.74 -3.23
CA GLY A 49 0.74 -1.49 -2.12
C GLY A 49 2.03 -0.91 -1.57
N ILE A 50 2.52 0.21 -2.12
CA ILE A 50 3.67 0.96 -1.58
C ILE A 50 3.24 2.39 -1.24
N LEU A 51 2.78 3.17 -2.23
CA LEU A 51 2.23 4.51 -1.99
C LEU A 51 0.78 4.48 -1.52
N THR A 52 0.00 3.50 -2.00
CA THR A 52 -1.37 3.27 -1.54
C THR A 52 -1.43 2.05 -0.64
N THR A 53 -2.40 2.03 0.28
CA THR A 53 -2.58 0.97 1.27
C THR A 53 -3.07 -0.36 0.69
N ASN A 54 -3.19 -0.47 -0.65
CA ASN A 54 -3.79 -1.62 -1.36
C ASN A 54 -5.19 -2.02 -0.86
N TYR A 55 -5.88 -1.13 -0.15
CA TYR A 55 -7.29 -1.26 0.21
C TYR A 55 -8.08 -0.32 -0.69
N MET A 56 -8.82 -0.90 -1.63
CA MET A 56 -9.71 -0.13 -2.50
C MET A 56 -11.03 0.12 -1.79
N THR A 57 -11.41 1.38 -1.68
CA THR A 57 -12.69 1.81 -1.11
C THR A 57 -13.50 2.59 -2.14
N VAL A 58 -14.82 2.43 -2.08
CA VAL A 58 -15.74 3.17 -2.95
C VAL A 58 -15.94 4.57 -2.37
N VAL A 59 -15.43 5.59 -3.05
CA VAL A 59 -15.51 7.00 -2.60
C VAL A 59 -16.66 7.77 -3.26
N GLN A 60 -17.08 7.34 -4.45
CA GLN A 60 -18.07 7.99 -5.30
C GLN A 60 -18.88 6.92 -6.04
N VAL A 61 -20.16 7.20 -6.28
CA VAL A 61 -21.10 6.33 -7.00
C VAL A 61 -21.91 7.20 -7.94
N TYR A 62 -22.15 6.70 -9.15
CA TYR A 62 -23.05 7.31 -10.11
C TYR A 62 -24.12 6.29 -10.52
N VAL A 63 -25.37 6.56 -10.19
CA VAL A 63 -26.52 5.67 -10.46
C VAL A 63 -27.81 6.48 -10.62
N GLY A 64 -28.71 6.07 -11.50
CA GLY A 64 -29.98 6.78 -11.72
C GLY A 64 -29.79 8.28 -12.02
N GLU A 65 -28.81 8.60 -12.87
CA GLU A 65 -28.44 9.96 -13.29
C GLU A 65 -27.96 10.90 -12.17
N LYS A 66 -27.76 10.38 -10.95
CA LYS A 66 -27.28 11.14 -9.81
C LYS A 66 -25.86 10.72 -9.44
N HIS A 67 -25.05 11.71 -9.08
CA HIS A 67 -23.69 11.51 -8.57
C HIS A 67 -23.67 11.68 -7.05
N TRP A 68 -23.21 10.66 -6.34
CA TRP A 68 -22.97 10.71 -4.91
C TRP A 68 -21.47 10.74 -4.65
N THR A 69 -21.05 11.69 -3.81
CA THR A 69 -19.66 11.86 -3.40
C THR A 69 -19.51 11.60 -1.92
N ASN A 70 -18.31 11.19 -1.49
CA ASN A 70 -17.95 10.99 -0.09
C ASN A 70 -18.79 9.86 0.57
N ILE A 71 -18.83 8.70 -0.08
CA ILE A 71 -19.62 7.52 0.33
C ILE A 71 -18.87 6.63 1.32
N GLU A 72 -17.64 7.01 1.68
CA GLU A 72 -16.86 6.39 2.75
C GLU A 72 -17.61 6.32 4.10
N ASN A 73 -18.60 7.20 4.33
CA ASN A 73 -19.50 7.09 5.46
C ASN A 73 -20.68 6.14 5.17
N PRO A 74 -20.84 5.02 5.91
CA PRO A 74 -21.91 4.05 5.69
C PRO A 74 -23.33 4.62 5.89
N ALA A 75 -23.48 5.73 6.61
CA ALA A 75 -24.77 6.42 6.71
C ALA A 75 -25.20 7.02 5.37
N LYS A 76 -24.29 7.69 4.66
CA LYS A 76 -24.55 8.27 3.33
C LYS A 76 -24.77 7.19 2.27
N ALA A 77 -24.11 6.05 2.41
CA ALA A 77 -24.32 4.91 1.51
C ALA A 77 -25.78 4.39 1.56
N LYS A 78 -26.42 4.43 2.73
CA LYS A 78 -27.83 3.99 2.90
C LYS A 78 -28.84 4.94 2.28
N GLU A 79 -28.47 6.19 2.02
CA GLU A 79 -29.32 7.19 1.36
C GLU A 79 -29.34 7.05 -0.18
N ILE A 80 -28.46 6.21 -0.73
CA ILE A 80 -28.39 5.96 -2.17
C ILE A 80 -29.60 5.12 -2.58
N MET A 81 -30.57 5.76 -3.22
CA MET A 81 -31.71 5.07 -3.82
C MET A 81 -31.30 4.47 -5.16
N ILE A 82 -31.24 3.13 -5.22
CA ILE A 82 -30.87 2.38 -6.42
C ILE A 82 -32.14 2.01 -7.18
N PRO A 83 -32.27 2.34 -8.48
CA PRO A 83 -33.38 1.89 -9.31
C PRO A 83 -33.49 0.36 -9.36
N VAL A 84 -34.71 -0.17 -9.43
CA VAL A 84 -34.97 -1.62 -9.39
C VAL A 84 -34.18 -2.38 -10.47
N ASN A 85 -34.15 -1.85 -11.69
CA ASN A 85 -33.43 -2.47 -12.81
C ASN A 85 -31.91 -2.54 -12.58
N THR A 86 -31.32 -1.58 -11.86
CA THR A 86 -29.88 -1.57 -11.55
C THR A 86 -29.55 -2.54 -10.42
N LYS A 87 -30.49 -2.75 -9.49
CA LYS A 87 -30.32 -3.66 -8.36
C LYS A 87 -30.10 -5.10 -8.84
N GLU A 88 -30.85 -5.55 -9.84
CA GLU A 88 -30.70 -6.91 -10.42
C GLU A 88 -29.31 -7.12 -11.03
N ILE A 89 -28.83 -6.15 -11.81
CA ILE A 89 -27.50 -6.19 -12.45
C ILE A 89 -26.38 -6.24 -11.39
N ILE A 90 -26.52 -5.49 -10.28
CA ILE A 90 -25.55 -5.53 -9.18
C ILE A 90 -25.53 -6.91 -8.52
N PHE A 91 -26.69 -7.53 -8.28
CA PHE A 91 -26.76 -8.87 -7.70
C PHE A 91 -26.10 -9.92 -8.60
N GLU A 92 -26.31 -9.83 -9.90
CA GLU A 92 -25.65 -10.70 -10.88
C GLU A 92 -24.13 -10.47 -10.89
N GLY A 93 -23.68 -9.22 -10.91
CA GLY A 93 -22.25 -8.90 -10.87
C GLY A 93 -21.56 -9.39 -9.59
N VAL A 94 -22.25 -9.34 -8.45
CA VAL A 94 -21.74 -9.87 -7.17
C VAL A 94 -21.69 -11.39 -7.19
N SER A 95 -22.70 -12.07 -7.75
CA SER A 95 -22.75 -13.54 -7.78
C SER A 95 -21.70 -14.17 -8.72
N VAL A 96 -21.28 -13.45 -9.76
CA VAL A 96 -20.18 -13.86 -10.65
C VAL A 96 -18.83 -13.88 -9.90
N ASN A 97 -18.63 -13.03 -8.89
CA ASN A 97 -17.39 -13.00 -8.11
C ASN A 97 -17.44 -13.99 -6.93
N SER A 98 -17.49 -15.29 -7.25
CA SER A 98 -17.61 -16.37 -6.26
C SER A 98 -16.39 -16.54 -5.34
N SER A 99 -15.26 -15.87 -5.63
CA SER A 99 -14.05 -15.86 -4.80
C SER A 99 -13.92 -14.62 -3.90
N TYR A 100 -14.98 -13.83 -3.75
CA TYR A 100 -14.95 -12.61 -2.93
C TYR A 100 -14.73 -12.93 -1.44
N PHE A 101 -13.49 -12.72 -0.97
CA PHE A 101 -13.12 -12.84 0.44
C PHE A 101 -13.35 -11.51 1.19
N SER A 102 -14.53 -11.37 1.79
CA SER A 102 -14.95 -10.18 2.54
C SER A 102 -14.10 -9.85 3.78
N HIS A 103 -13.36 -10.84 4.32
CA HIS A 103 -12.57 -10.68 5.54
C HIS A 103 -11.32 -9.79 5.38
N GLN A 104 -10.82 -9.59 4.15
CA GLN A 104 -9.65 -8.73 3.92
C GLN A 104 -9.99 -7.25 3.69
N LEU A 105 -11.27 -6.90 3.51
CA LEU A 105 -11.68 -5.53 3.13
C LEU A 105 -12.31 -4.74 4.28
N VAL A 106 -12.65 -5.37 5.40
CA VAL A 106 -13.31 -4.70 6.55
C VAL A 106 -12.46 -4.91 7.80
N ARG A 107 -11.87 -3.82 8.31
CA ARG A 107 -11.33 -3.74 9.66
C ARG A 107 -12.01 -2.60 10.40
#